data_AF-A0A936MXE9-F1
#
_entry.id   AF-A0A936MXE9-F1
#
_cell.length_a   1.000
_cell.length_b   1.000
_cell.length_c   1.000
_cell.angle_alpha   90.00
_cell.angle_beta   90.00
_cell.angle_gamma   90.00
#
_symmetry.space_group_name_H-M   'P 1'
#
loop_
_entity.id
_entity.type
_entity.pdbx_description
1 polymer ?
#
loop_
_entity_poly.entity_id
_entity_poly.type
_entity_poly.pdbx_seq_one_letter_code
_entity_poly.pdbx_strand_id
1 'polypeptide(L)'
;MDSAQVSKIFELNSAISDWLFVSGFWERLNKRMGERFDHFEHAEVAISELPIVRDEIAIAQDDLRNKDTSFQFVRAQIPDGSHVYEHINRDEAIERLKSWDDFLFSAERTGLLVDFEL
;
A
#
# COMPACT_ATOMS: atom_id res chain seq x y z
N MET A 1 32.27 -10.92 4.23
CA MET A 1 31.77 -9.78 5.03
C MET A 1 30.47 -9.40 4.35
N ASP A 2 29.38 -10.07 4.75
CA ASP A 2 28.06 -9.72 4.23
C ASP A 2 27.73 -8.32 4.71
N SER A 3 27.70 -7.39 3.76
CA SER A 3 27.12 -6.08 4.00
C SER A 3 25.63 -6.37 4.12
N ALA A 4 25.13 -6.49 5.35
CA ALA A 4 23.69 -6.54 5.58
C ALA A 4 23.12 -5.26 4.97
N GLN A 5 22.62 -5.37 3.74
CA GLN A 5 21.95 -4.30 3.05
C GLN A 5 20.69 -4.04 3.87
N VAL A 6 20.67 -2.89 4.57
CA VAL A 6 19.55 -2.53 5.43
C VAL A 6 18.38 -2.19 4.51
N SER A 7 17.59 -3.18 4.13
CA SER A 7 16.28 -2.93 3.55
C SER A 7 15.35 -2.48 4.67
N LYS A 8 14.49 -1.50 4.37
CA LYS A 8 13.38 -1.18 5.24
C LYS A 8 12.17 -1.91 4.70
N ILE A 9 11.67 -2.84 5.52
CA ILE A 9 10.45 -3.58 5.26
C ILE A 9 9.27 -2.63 5.43
N PHE A 10 8.37 -2.67 4.46
CA PHE A 10 7.15 -1.91 4.45
C PHE A 10 5.94 -2.86 4.50
N GLU A 11 5.25 -2.91 5.64
CA GLU A 11 4.11 -3.81 5.88
C GLU A 11 2.77 -3.17 5.53
N LEU A 12 1.95 -3.90 4.76
CA LEU A 12 0.59 -3.56 4.35
C LEU A 12 -0.47 -4.27 5.19
N ASN A 13 -0.44 -4.06 6.51
CA ASN A 13 -1.53 -4.48 7.39
C ASN A 13 -2.69 -3.45 7.36
N SER A 14 -3.94 -3.92 7.51
CA SER A 14 -5.21 -3.16 7.73
C SER A 14 -6.15 -2.95 6.53
N ALA A 15 -7.33 -2.40 6.82
CA ALA A 15 -8.38 -1.96 5.88
C ALA A 15 -7.89 -1.06 4.74
N ILE A 16 -6.74 -0.39 4.86
CA ILE A 16 -6.14 0.38 3.75
C ILE A 16 -5.66 -0.55 2.63
N SER A 17 -5.14 -1.74 2.97
CA SER A 17 -4.68 -2.73 1.99
C SER A 17 -5.85 -3.29 1.20
N ASP A 18 -6.94 -3.63 1.89
CA ASP A 18 -8.20 -4.03 1.26
C ASP A 18 -8.76 -2.93 0.36
N TRP A 19 -8.68 -1.66 0.81
CA TRP A 19 -9.10 -0.53 -0.01
C TRP A 19 -8.26 -0.38 -1.28
N LEU A 20 -6.94 -0.51 -1.19
CA LEU A 20 -6.05 -0.43 -2.35
C LEU A 20 -6.35 -1.53 -3.36
N PHE A 21 -6.64 -2.74 -2.89
CA PHE A 21 -7.08 -3.83 -3.74
C PHE A 21 -8.36 -3.49 -4.52
N VAL A 22 -9.43 -3.12 -3.81
CA VAL A 22 -10.71 -2.83 -4.48
C VAL A 22 -10.67 -1.56 -5.32
N SER A 23 -9.74 -0.63 -5.05
CA SER A 23 -9.52 0.57 -5.86
C SER A 23 -8.83 0.30 -7.20
N GLY A 24 -8.30 -0.92 -7.41
CA GLY A 24 -7.50 -1.27 -8.57
C GLY A 24 -6.08 -0.69 -8.55
N PHE A 25 -5.59 -0.23 -7.39
CA PHE A 25 -4.24 0.31 -7.23
C PHE A 25 -3.18 -0.68 -7.73
N TRP A 26 -3.20 -1.92 -7.26
CA TRP A 26 -2.24 -2.96 -7.64
C TRP A 26 -2.31 -3.30 -9.12
N GLU A 27 -3.52 -3.31 -9.70
CA GLU A 27 -3.71 -3.55 -11.14
C GLU A 27 -3.04 -2.45 -11.98
N ARG A 28 -3.24 -1.18 -11.60
CA ARG A 28 -2.61 -0.04 -12.29
C ARG A 28 -1.09 -0.06 -12.13
N LEU A 29 -0.62 -0.35 -10.92
CA LEU A 29 0.81 -0.41 -10.62
C LEU A 29 1.49 -1.53 -11.43
N ASN A 30 0.90 -2.74 -11.46
CA ASN A 30 1.38 -3.86 -12.27
C ASN A 30 1.38 -3.56 -13.77
N LYS A 31 0.36 -2.85 -14.27
CA LYS A 31 0.34 -2.40 -15.68
C LYS A 31 1.51 -1.46 -16.02
N ARG A 32 1.99 -0.67 -15.06
CA ARG A 32 3.12 0.26 -15.25
C ARG A 32 4.49 -0.39 -15.04
N MET A 33 4.59 -1.39 -14.18
CA MET A 33 5.87 -1.98 -13.74
C MET A 33 6.15 -3.38 -14.30
N GLY A 34 5.21 -3.94 -15.07
CA GLY A 34 5.15 -5.37 -15.36
C GLY A 34 4.56 -6.10 -14.16
N GLU A 35 3.74 -7.13 -14.38
CA GLU A 35 3.06 -7.90 -13.34
C GLU A 35 4.08 -8.41 -12.29
N ARG A 36 4.21 -7.68 -11.17
CA ARG A 36 5.23 -7.91 -10.14
C ARG A 36 4.64 -7.99 -8.73
N PHE A 37 3.55 -7.29 -8.50
CA PHE A 37 2.84 -7.29 -7.23
C PHE A 37 1.70 -8.29 -7.33
N ASP A 38 1.92 -9.51 -6.87
CA ASP A 38 0.81 -10.39 -6.52
C ASP A 38 0.46 -10.13 -5.05
N HIS A 39 -0.80 -10.32 -4.69
CA HIS A 39 -1.34 -10.00 -3.37
C HIS A 39 -0.77 -10.84 -2.20
N PHE A 40 0.20 -11.72 -2.47
CA PHE A 40 0.73 -12.73 -1.56
C PHE A 40 2.26 -12.88 -1.63
N GLU A 41 2.95 -12.15 -2.51
CA GLU A 41 4.39 -12.24 -2.73
C GLU A 41 5.12 -10.94 -2.35
N HIS A 42 6.33 -11.09 -1.81
CA HIS A 42 7.23 -9.96 -1.58
C HIS A 42 7.66 -9.35 -2.91
N ALA A 43 7.51 -8.03 -3.04
CA ALA A 43 7.97 -7.29 -4.21
C ALA A 43 9.13 -6.36 -3.82
N GLU A 44 10.33 -6.66 -4.30
CA GLU A 44 11.46 -5.74 -4.25
C GLU A 44 11.26 -4.65 -5.31
N VAL A 45 11.28 -3.39 -4.88
CA VAL A 45 11.12 -2.24 -5.78
C VAL A 45 12.43 -1.49 -5.90
N ALA A 46 12.95 -1.37 -7.11
CA ALA A 46 14.17 -0.63 -7.36
C ALA A 46 13.94 0.87 -7.10
N ILE A 47 15.00 1.59 -6.69
CA ILE A 47 14.92 3.03 -6.40
C ILE A 47 14.41 3.83 -7.60
N SER A 48 14.80 3.44 -8.82
CA SER A 48 14.34 4.07 -10.07
C SER A 48 12.84 3.91 -10.32
N GLU A 49 12.19 2.99 -9.63
CA GLU A 49 10.77 2.67 -9.77
C GLU A 49 9.91 3.29 -8.66
N LEU A 50 10.52 3.78 -7.57
CA LEU A 50 9.81 4.47 -6.49
C LEU A 50 8.95 5.65 -6.99
N PRO A 51 9.37 6.48 -7.97
CA PRO A 51 8.49 7.53 -8.51
C PRO A 51 7.18 6.99 -9.08
N ILE A 52 7.19 5.80 -9.69
CA ILE A 52 5.97 5.17 -10.24
C ILE A 52 5.01 4.78 -9.13
N VAL A 53 5.52 4.20 -8.03
CA VAL A 53 4.71 3.83 -6.87
C VAL A 53 4.11 5.08 -6.22
N ARG A 54 4.91 6.14 -6.08
CA ARG A 54 4.48 7.43 -5.51
C ARG A 54 3.38 8.10 -6.34
N ASP A 55 3.47 8.05 -7.67
CA ASP A 55 2.41 8.54 -8.56
C ASP A 55 1.08 7.81 -8.32
N GLU A 56 1.11 6.46 -8.21
CA GLU A 56 -0.11 5.70 -7.94
C GLU A 56 -0.67 5.98 -6.54
N ILE A 57 0.19 6.24 -5.55
CA ILE A 57 -0.24 6.67 -4.21
C ILE A 57 -0.94 8.02 -4.29
N ALA A 58 -0.45 8.96 -5.09
CA ALA A 58 -1.10 10.26 -5.30
C ALA A 58 -2.49 10.09 -5.93
N ILE A 59 -2.61 9.23 -6.96
CA ILE A 59 -3.91 8.88 -7.57
C ILE A 59 -4.86 8.29 -6.52
N ALA A 60 -4.36 7.37 -5.68
CA ALA A 60 -5.14 6.75 -4.62
C ALA A 60 -5.62 7.77 -3.56
N GLN A 61 -4.78 8.73 -3.18
CA GLN A 61 -5.18 9.82 -2.28
C GLN A 61 -6.27 10.69 -2.90
N ASP A 62 -6.15 11.03 -4.18
CA ASP A 62 -7.16 11.82 -4.90
C ASP A 62 -8.48 11.06 -5.05
N ASP A 63 -8.42 9.75 -5.31
CA ASP A 63 -9.59 8.89 -5.30
C ASP A 63 -10.28 8.93 -3.93
N LEU A 64 -9.55 8.76 -2.83
CA LEU A 64 -10.11 8.84 -1.47
C LEU A 64 -10.77 10.18 -1.19
N ARG A 65 -10.17 11.30 -1.60
CA ARG A 65 -10.73 12.65 -1.40
C ARG A 65 -12.13 12.81 -2.00
N ASN A 66 -12.44 12.05 -3.04
CA ASN A 66 -13.72 12.08 -3.76
C ASN A 66 -14.73 11.02 -3.27
N LYS A 67 -14.41 10.25 -2.23
CA LYS A 67 -15.24 9.15 -1.71
C LYS A 67 -15.90 9.51 -0.37
N ASP A 68 -16.74 8.59 0.10
CA ASP A 68 -17.43 8.67 1.39
C ASP A 68 -16.47 8.86 2.57
N THR A 69 -17.00 9.34 3.69
CA THR A 69 -16.20 9.67 4.89
C THR A 69 -15.58 8.45 5.56
N SER A 70 -16.10 7.24 5.32
CA SER A 70 -15.59 6.01 5.92
C SER A 70 -15.90 4.79 5.08
N PHE A 71 -15.04 3.78 5.14
CA PHE A 71 -15.21 2.48 4.48
C PHE A 71 -15.14 1.37 5.51
N GLN A 72 -15.74 0.22 5.18
CA GLN A 72 -15.69 -0.98 6.01
C GLN A 72 -15.38 -2.21 5.17
N PHE A 73 -14.54 -3.09 5.72
CA PHE A 73 -14.16 -4.36 5.10
C PHE A 73 -14.42 -5.52 6.05
N VAL A 74 -14.80 -6.68 5.51
CA VAL A 74 -15.01 -7.89 6.30
C VAL A 74 -13.66 -8.51 6.59
N ARG A 75 -13.27 -8.53 7.87
CA ARG A 75 -12.00 -9.11 8.33
C ARG A 75 -12.14 -10.60 8.68
N ALA A 76 -13.27 -11.00 9.22
CA ALA A 76 -13.54 -12.39 9.58
C ALA A 76 -15.03 -12.70 9.56
N GLN A 77 -15.36 -13.97 9.36
CA GLN A 77 -16.68 -14.52 9.63
C GLN A 77 -16.62 -15.36 10.90
N ILE A 78 -17.54 -15.09 11.83
CA ILE A 78 -17.70 -15.83 13.08
C ILE A 78 -18.51 -17.10 12.79
N PRO A 79 -18.29 -18.23 13.52
CA PRO A 79 -19.03 -19.48 13.28
C PRO A 79 -20.55 -19.39 13.36
N ASP A 80 -21.10 -18.34 13.99
CA ASP A 80 -22.54 -18.08 14.05
C ASP A 80 -23.09 -17.38 12.78
N GLY A 81 -22.23 -17.10 11.79
CA GLY A 81 -22.57 -16.45 10.54
C GLY A 81 -22.46 -14.92 10.57
N SER A 82 -22.12 -14.31 11.71
CA SER A 82 -21.86 -12.87 11.80
C SER A 82 -20.49 -12.50 11.22
N HIS A 83 -20.31 -11.22 10.87
CA HIS A 83 -19.05 -10.71 10.31
C HIS A 83 -18.38 -9.74 11.28
N VAL A 84 -17.06 -9.85 11.37
CA VAL A 84 -16.20 -8.84 12.00
C VAL A 84 -15.79 -7.86 10.91
N TYR A 85 -16.13 -6.59 11.10
CA TYR A 85 -15.78 -5.52 10.19
C TYR A 85 -14.60 -4.72 10.73
N GLU A 86 -13.70 -4.32 9.83
CA GLU A 86 -12.70 -3.31 10.08
C GLU A 86 -13.15 -2.01 9.40
N HIS A 87 -13.13 -0.91 10.15
CA HIS A 87 -13.56 0.40 9.68
C HIS A 87 -12.34 1.30 9.53
N ILE A 88 -12.31 2.09 8.45
CA ILE A 88 -11.29 3.11 8.25
C ILE A 88 -11.96 4.43 7.84
N ASN A 89 -11.54 5.52 8.48
CA ASN A 89 -11.96 6.85 8.08
C ASN A 89 -11.19 7.28 6.82
N ARG A 90 -11.84 8.00 5.90
CA ARG A 90 -11.19 8.55 4.71
C ARG A 90 -9.95 9.38 5.04
N ASP A 91 -10.05 10.26 6.04
CA ASP A 91 -8.95 11.16 6.40
C ASP A 91 -7.78 10.36 7.01
N GLU A 92 -8.07 9.32 7.79
CA GLU A 92 -7.08 8.36 8.29
C GLU A 92 -6.41 7.58 7.14
N ALA A 93 -7.20 7.13 6.16
CA ALA A 93 -6.68 6.46 4.96
C ALA A 93 -5.73 7.37 4.16
N ILE A 94 -6.11 8.64 3.98
CA ILE A 94 -5.27 9.64 3.31
C ILE A 94 -3.98 9.90 4.11
N GLU A 95 -4.05 10.02 5.44
CA GLU A 95 -2.87 10.19 6.29
C GLU A 95 -1.93 8.98 6.24
N ARG A 96 -2.48 7.77 6.15
CA ARG A 96 -1.72 6.54 5.97
C ARG A 96 -0.99 6.55 4.63
N LEU A 97 -1.68 6.83 3.53
CA LEU A 97 -1.07 6.95 2.21
C LEU A 97 -0.04 8.07 2.12
N LYS A 98 -0.25 9.19 2.82
CA LYS A 98 0.74 10.27 2.89
C LYS A 98 2.00 9.83 3.61
N SER A 99 1.84 9.12 4.73
CA SER A 99 2.97 8.55 5.46
C SER A 99 3.77 7.57 4.60
N TRP A 100 3.10 6.89 3.66
CA TRP A 100 3.76 6.01 2.70
C TRP A 100 4.54 6.79 1.65
N ASP A 101 3.95 7.84 1.06
CA ASP A 101 4.67 8.71 0.14
C ASP A 101 5.92 9.35 0.79
N ASP A 102 5.79 9.82 2.04
CA ASP A 102 6.91 10.38 2.81
C ASP A 102 8.03 9.34 3.04
N PHE A 103 7.67 8.09 3.32
CA PHE A 103 8.62 6.99 3.46
C PHE A 103 9.35 6.70 2.15
N LEU A 104 8.63 6.58 1.03
CA LEU A 104 9.24 6.30 -0.28
C LEU A 104 10.11 7.46 -0.75
N PHE A 105 9.70 8.71 -0.50
CA PHE A 105 10.52 9.89 -0.75
C PHE A 105 11.81 9.87 0.06
N SER A 106 11.73 9.47 1.34
CA SER A 106 12.93 9.31 2.16
C SER A 106 13.84 8.19 1.63
N ALA A 107 13.28 7.07 1.18
CA ALA A 107 14.06 5.95 0.63
C ALA A 107 14.79 6.36 -0.67
N GLU A 108 14.09 7.05 -1.57
CA GLU A 108 14.65 7.62 -2.80
C GLU A 108 15.84 8.54 -2.51
N ARG A 109 15.71 9.45 -1.53
CA ARG A 109 16.78 10.38 -1.15
C ARG A 109 17.98 9.72 -0.48
N THR A 110 17.76 8.59 0.19
CA THR A 110 18.80 7.94 1.01
C THR A 110 19.47 6.77 0.30
N GLY A 111 18.97 6.37 -0.87
CA GLY A 111 19.52 5.24 -1.60
C GLY A 111 19.13 3.89 -0.98
N LEU A 112 18.06 3.85 -0.17
CA LEU A 112 17.64 2.62 0.51
C LEU A 112 16.79 1.75 -0.42
N LEU A 113 17.05 0.45 -0.39
CA LEU A 113 16.14 -0.54 -0.97
C LEU A 113 14.87 -0.61 -0.12
N VAL A 114 13.74 -0.77 -0.79
CA VAL A 114 12.41 -0.90 -0.19
C VAL A 114 11.84 -2.26 -0.58
N ASP A 115 11.54 -3.04 0.44
CA ASP A 115 10.83 -4.31 0.30
C ASP A 115 9.37 -4.10 0.72
N PHE A 116 8.45 -4.45 -0.17
CA PHE A 116 7.02 -4.43 0.12
C PHE A 116 6.59 -5.81 0.63
N GLU A 117 6.09 -5.84 1.86
CA GLU A 117 5.39 -6.99 2.44
C GLU A 117 3.88 -6.74 2.36
N LEU A 118 3.22 -7.48 1.45
CA LEU A 118 1.79 -7.42 1.13
C LEU A 118 0.96 -8.29 2.08
#